data_AF-A0A816EL25-F1
#
_entry.id   AF-A0A816EL25-F1
#
_cell.length_a   1.000
_cell.length_b   1.000
_cell.length_c   1.000
_cell.angle_alpha   90.00
_cell.angle_beta   90.00
_cell.angle_gamma   90.00
#
_symmetry.space_group_name_H-M   'P 1'
#
loop_
_entity.id
_entity.type
_entity.pdbx_description
1 polymer ?
#
loop_
_entity_poly.entity_id
_entity_poly.type
_entity_poly.pdbx_seq_one_letter_code
_entity_poly.pdbx_strand_id
1 'polypeptide(L)'
;MAQGNSIMSATMSNWYFSTIDVNLNKHSLWGMPRTYGNDSCSCGTNAMCSEPADLDGWLVPGFMVGCYPLESLLQSTIECLYNSTCIDKLQHMFFDRNATDTVFDPLDPALSFSNETVQSLLEQLLIESWKPNISYDQYYSSCAPISCTYSILGRPDIWYIVSTLFVVYGALTTTLNIIISIITYIGYRIARNRRERVINVTVATVLPEHLNGV
;
A
#
# COMPACT_ATOMS: atom_id res chain seq x y z
N MET A 1 -28.68 -29.71 12.79
CA MET A 1 -28.84 -28.49 11.97
C MET A 1 -27.66 -28.48 10.99
N ALA A 2 -27.85 -28.98 9.77
CA ALA A 2 -26.79 -29.04 8.77
C ALA A 2 -26.62 -27.65 8.14
N GLN A 3 -25.43 -27.06 8.24
CA GLN A 3 -25.12 -25.80 7.56
C GLN A 3 -25.14 -26.06 6.05
N GLY A 4 -26.14 -25.48 5.38
CA GLY A 4 -26.54 -25.86 4.02
C GLY A 4 -25.68 -25.34 2.87
N ASN A 5 -24.46 -24.85 3.10
CA ASN A 5 -23.51 -24.45 2.04
C ASN A 5 -22.07 -24.53 2.58
N SER A 6 -21.47 -25.73 2.55
CA SER A 6 -20.03 -25.86 2.79
C SER A 6 -19.28 -25.93 1.46
N ILE A 7 -18.13 -25.25 1.37
CA ILE A 7 -17.31 -25.26 0.16
C ILE A 7 -16.69 -26.65 0.03
N MET A 8 -16.89 -27.34 -1.09
CA MET A 8 -16.26 -28.63 -1.32
C MET A 8 -14.77 -28.47 -1.65
N SER A 9 -13.91 -29.19 -0.95
CA SER A 9 -12.48 -29.22 -1.23
C SER A 9 -12.22 -29.97 -2.53
N ALA A 10 -11.36 -29.41 -3.39
CA ALA A 10 -10.96 -30.06 -4.65
C ALA A 10 -10.26 -31.41 -4.41
N THR A 11 -9.60 -31.58 -3.26
CA THR A 11 -8.96 -32.84 -2.84
C THR A 11 -9.94 -33.81 -2.18
N MET A 12 -11.24 -33.47 -2.11
CA MET A 12 -12.28 -34.31 -1.47
C MET A 12 -11.96 -34.66 0.00
N SER A 13 -11.19 -33.79 0.67
CA SER A 13 -10.78 -33.92 2.07
C SER A 13 -11.90 -33.60 3.06
N ASN A 14 -12.92 -32.86 2.66
CA ASN A 14 -14.09 -32.58 3.50
C ASN A 14 -15.36 -33.34 3.11
N TRP A 15 -15.55 -33.65 1.82
CA TRP A 15 -16.70 -34.38 1.31
C TRP A 15 -16.25 -35.39 0.26
N TYR A 16 -16.87 -36.56 0.26
CA TYR A 16 -16.69 -37.57 -0.78
C TYR A 16 -18.05 -37.95 -1.36
N PHE A 17 -18.05 -38.43 -2.60
CA PHE A 17 -19.26 -38.91 -3.25
C PHE A 17 -19.41 -40.41 -3.07
N SER A 18 -20.60 -40.84 -2.67
CA SER A 18 -20.98 -42.25 -2.61
C SER A 18 -22.20 -42.48 -3.49
N THR A 19 -22.21 -43.61 -4.21
CA THR A 19 -23.35 -44.05 -5.01
C THR A 19 -24.25 -44.91 -4.15
N ILE A 20 -25.53 -44.54 -4.07
CA ILE A 20 -26.54 -45.39 -3.43
C ILE A 20 -27.38 -46.03 -4.53
N ASP A 21 -27.38 -47.36 -4.58
CA ASP A 21 -28.24 -48.12 -5.48
C ASP A 21 -29.67 -48.12 -4.93
N VAL A 22 -30.45 -47.12 -5.36
CA VAL A 22 -31.87 -47.03 -5.05
C VAL A 22 -32.63 -47.68 -6.21
N ASN A 23 -32.75 -49.01 -6.16
CA ASN A 23 -33.48 -49.85 -7.13
C ASN A 23 -32.98 -49.77 -8.60
N LEU A 24 -32.01 -50.63 -8.92
CA LEU A 24 -31.70 -51.26 -10.22
C LEU A 24 -31.61 -50.45 -11.52
N ASN A 25 -31.80 -49.12 -11.59
CA ASN A 25 -31.56 -48.31 -12.80
C ASN A 25 -31.35 -46.80 -12.56
N LYS A 26 -31.14 -46.37 -11.30
CA LYS A 26 -30.88 -44.96 -10.96
C LYS A 26 -29.71 -44.86 -9.99
N HIS A 27 -28.54 -44.51 -10.51
CA HIS A 27 -27.41 -44.13 -9.68
C HIS A 27 -27.62 -42.69 -9.21
N SER A 28 -27.86 -42.52 -7.91
CA SER A 28 -27.85 -41.20 -7.28
C SER A 28 -26.49 -40.99 -6.61
N LEU A 29 -25.87 -39.84 -6.87
CA LEU A 29 -24.63 -39.41 -6.23
C LEU A 29 -24.96 -38.58 -5.00
N TRP A 30 -24.50 -39.02 -3.84
CA TRP A 30 -24.67 -38.31 -2.57
C TRP A 30 -23.33 -37.84 -2.06
N GLY A 31 -23.25 -36.58 -1.64
CA GLY A 31 -22.10 -36.07 -0.90
C GLY A 31 -22.20 -36.47 0.57
N MET A 32 -21.21 -37.18 1.07
CA MET A 32 -21.06 -37.52 2.49
C MET A 32 -19.88 -36.73 3.08
N PRO A 33 -20.02 -36.13 4.27
CA PRO A 33 -18.92 -35.43 4.90
C PRO A 33 -17.87 -36.45 5.37
N ARG A 34 -16.59 -36.10 5.25
CA ARG A 34 -15.51 -36.85 5.89
C ARG A 34 -15.51 -36.62 7.39
N THR A 35 -14.97 -37.60 8.09
CA THR A 35 -14.76 -37.59 9.53
C THR A 35 -13.29 -37.83 9.83
N TYR A 36 -12.82 -37.21 10.91
CA TYR A 36 -11.44 -37.24 11.38
C TYR A 36 -11.43 -37.60 12.87
N GLY A 37 -10.34 -38.23 13.34
CA GLY A 37 -10.18 -38.60 14.74
C GLY A 37 -11.17 -39.69 15.19
N ASN A 38 -11.17 -40.82 14.50
CA ASN A 38 -12.05 -41.97 14.76
C ASN A 38 -13.55 -41.59 14.82
N ASP A 39 -14.04 -40.91 13.79
CA ASP A 39 -15.44 -40.47 13.67
C ASP A 39 -15.94 -39.46 14.70
N SER A 40 -15.05 -38.93 15.56
CA SER A 40 -15.43 -37.94 16.57
C SER A 40 -15.70 -36.54 16.00
N CYS A 41 -15.07 -36.20 14.87
CA CYS A 41 -15.18 -34.87 14.26
C CYS A 41 -15.61 -34.97 12.79
N SER A 42 -16.76 -34.39 12.43
CA SER A 42 -17.28 -34.39 11.06
C SER A 42 -17.11 -33.03 10.37
N CYS A 43 -16.63 -33.06 9.13
CA CYS A 43 -16.50 -31.87 8.27
C CYS A 43 -17.84 -31.23 7.89
N GLY A 44 -18.95 -31.95 8.05
CA GLY A 44 -20.30 -31.40 7.88
C GLY A 44 -20.72 -30.50 9.04
N THR A 45 -20.05 -30.59 10.20
CA THR A 45 -20.38 -29.84 11.41
C THR A 45 -19.27 -28.92 11.90
N ASN A 46 -18.01 -29.29 11.69
CA ASN A 46 -16.84 -28.53 12.12
C ASN A 46 -15.79 -28.50 11.02
N ALA A 47 -15.41 -27.30 10.57
CA ALA A 47 -14.40 -27.11 9.54
C ALA A 47 -12.96 -27.36 10.06
N MET A 48 -12.76 -27.32 11.37
CA MET A 48 -11.45 -27.41 12.02
C MET A 48 -10.99 -28.85 12.28
N CYS A 49 -11.77 -29.86 11.88
CA CYS A 49 -11.38 -31.24 12.11
C CYS A 49 -10.07 -31.58 11.39
N SER A 50 -9.12 -32.13 12.14
CA SER A 50 -7.82 -32.57 11.66
C SER A 50 -7.37 -33.82 12.40
N GLU A 51 -6.45 -34.55 11.78
CA GLU A 51 -5.72 -35.66 12.39
C GLU A 51 -4.30 -35.72 11.81
N PRO A 52 -3.35 -36.43 12.47
CA PRO A 52 -2.01 -36.59 11.96
C PRO A 52 -2.01 -37.22 10.56
N ALA A 53 -1.21 -36.68 9.65
CA ALA A 53 -1.13 -37.17 8.28
C ALA A 53 -0.53 -38.58 8.26
N ASP A 54 -1.32 -39.56 7.81
CA ASP A 54 -0.90 -40.95 7.62
C ASP A 54 -0.69 -41.24 6.13
N LEU A 55 0.52 -41.63 5.78
CA LEU A 55 0.90 -42.09 4.44
C LEU A 55 1.32 -43.56 4.54
N ASP A 56 0.42 -44.47 4.14
CA ASP A 56 0.66 -45.92 4.12
C ASP A 56 1.13 -46.51 5.47
N GLY A 57 0.52 -46.06 6.57
CA GLY A 57 0.84 -46.48 7.93
C GLY A 57 2.01 -45.71 8.56
N TRP A 58 2.57 -44.73 7.87
CA TRP A 58 3.57 -43.81 8.39
C TRP A 58 2.95 -42.46 8.72
N LEU A 59 2.92 -42.14 10.02
CA LEU A 59 2.56 -40.81 10.49
C LEU A 59 3.68 -39.82 10.19
N VAL A 60 3.38 -38.84 9.34
CA VAL A 60 4.31 -37.78 8.97
C VAL A 60 4.45 -36.82 10.16
N PRO A 61 5.65 -36.67 10.75
CA PRO A 61 5.88 -35.78 11.88
C PRO A 61 5.43 -34.35 11.56
N GLY A 62 4.60 -33.78 12.43
CA GLY A 62 4.12 -32.40 12.33
C GLY A 62 3.04 -32.14 11.30
N PHE A 63 2.86 -32.98 10.29
CA PHE A 63 1.86 -32.76 9.25
C PHE A 63 0.48 -33.23 9.73
N MET A 64 -0.52 -32.37 9.51
CA MET A 64 -1.92 -32.67 9.76
C MET A 64 -2.67 -32.74 8.43
N VAL A 65 -3.69 -33.60 8.37
CA VAL A 65 -4.71 -33.63 7.32
C VAL A 65 -6.07 -33.36 7.96
N GLY A 66 -7.02 -32.85 7.19
CA GLY A 66 -8.29 -32.39 7.75
C GLY A 66 -9.24 -31.90 6.68
N CYS A 67 -10.37 -31.35 7.10
CA CYS A 67 -11.43 -30.95 6.19
C CYS A 67 -10.93 -30.00 5.09
N TYR A 68 -10.16 -28.98 5.47
CA TYR A 68 -9.63 -27.99 4.55
C TYR A 68 -8.10 -27.97 4.61
N PRO A 69 -7.40 -27.98 3.46
CA PRO A 69 -5.94 -27.96 3.42
C PRO A 69 -5.32 -26.79 4.19
N LEU A 70 -5.98 -25.62 4.17
CA LEU A 70 -5.52 -24.44 4.90
C LEU A 70 -5.57 -24.66 6.41
N GLU A 71 -6.68 -25.16 6.95
CA GLU A 71 -6.83 -25.41 8.39
C GLU A 71 -5.84 -26.49 8.86
N SER A 72 -5.67 -27.54 8.05
CA SER A 72 -4.68 -28.59 8.32
C SER A 72 -3.26 -28.04 8.30
N LEU A 73 -2.92 -27.18 7.34
CA LEU A 73 -1.60 -26.54 7.27
C LEU A 73 -1.35 -25.66 8.49
N LEU A 74 -2.32 -24.83 8.89
CA LEU A 74 -2.21 -23.94 10.04
C LEU A 74 -1.97 -24.71 11.35
N GLN A 75 -2.62 -25.87 11.50
CA GLN A 75 -2.46 -26.75 12.66
C GLN A 75 -1.21 -27.64 12.59
N SER A 76 -0.58 -27.76 11.42
CA SER A 76 0.65 -28.53 11.24
C SER A 76 1.86 -27.79 11.84
N THR A 77 2.91 -28.54 12.16
CA THR A 77 4.25 -28.03 12.41
C THR A 77 5.15 -28.30 11.21
N ILE A 78 6.23 -27.54 11.06
CA ILE A 78 7.19 -27.66 9.95
C ILE A 78 8.38 -28.58 10.28
N GLU A 79 8.29 -29.37 11.34
CA GLU A 79 9.39 -30.19 11.86
C GLU A 79 9.94 -31.22 10.84
N CYS A 80 9.07 -31.84 10.04
CA CYS A 80 9.49 -32.77 8.99
C CYS A 80 10.37 -32.11 7.93
N LEU A 81 10.18 -30.81 7.66
CA LEU A 81 10.92 -30.10 6.63
C LEU A 81 12.39 -29.85 7.01
N TYR A 82 12.73 -29.93 8.31
CA TYR A 82 14.11 -29.83 8.80
C TYR A 82 14.78 -31.21 8.97
N ASN A 83 14.04 -32.30 8.76
CA ASN A 83 14.55 -33.65 8.95
C ASN A 83 14.82 -34.33 7.60
N SER A 84 16.11 -34.55 7.29
CA SER A 84 16.54 -35.21 6.05
C SER A 84 15.86 -36.57 5.85
N THR A 85 15.73 -37.38 6.90
CA THR A 85 15.08 -38.70 6.81
C THR A 85 13.59 -38.58 6.51
N CYS A 86 12.93 -37.55 7.01
CA CYS A 86 11.52 -37.29 6.72
C CYS A 86 11.32 -36.89 5.27
N ILE A 87 12.13 -35.94 4.78
CA ILE A 87 12.13 -35.49 3.40
C ILE A 87 12.47 -36.62 2.44
N ASP A 88 13.50 -37.43 2.71
CA ASP A 88 13.89 -38.57 1.89
C ASP A 88 12.72 -39.56 1.74
N LYS A 89 12.00 -39.86 2.83
CA LYS A 89 10.81 -40.73 2.79
C LYS A 89 9.68 -40.13 1.96
N LEU A 90 9.40 -38.84 2.11
CA LEU A 90 8.38 -38.15 1.29
C LEU A 90 8.75 -38.19 -0.19
N GLN A 91 10.02 -37.91 -0.52
CA GLN A 91 10.51 -37.99 -1.89
C GLN A 91 10.30 -39.38 -2.48
N HIS A 92 10.64 -40.42 -1.72
CA HIS A 92 10.45 -41.80 -2.13
C HIS A 92 9.01 -42.21 -2.41
N MET A 93 8.03 -41.64 -1.69
CA MET A 93 6.63 -41.97 -1.88
C MET A 93 5.98 -41.20 -3.03
N PHE A 94 6.38 -39.95 -3.25
CA PHE A 94 5.72 -39.08 -4.23
C PHE A 94 6.47 -38.92 -5.55
N PHE A 95 7.79 -39.16 -5.56
CA PHE A 95 8.64 -38.96 -6.72
C PHE A 95 9.35 -40.26 -7.09
N ASP A 96 9.26 -40.62 -8.38
CA ASP A 96 10.00 -41.72 -8.94
C ASP A 96 11.46 -41.30 -9.12
N ARG A 97 12.42 -42.06 -8.56
CA ARG A 97 13.87 -41.71 -8.51
C ARG A 97 14.52 -41.49 -9.88
N ASN A 98 13.82 -41.80 -10.98
CA ASN A 98 14.30 -41.57 -12.34
C ASN A 98 14.11 -40.13 -12.84
N ALA A 99 13.39 -39.27 -12.12
CA ALA A 99 13.30 -37.85 -12.41
C ALA A 99 14.43 -37.09 -11.70
N THR A 100 15.45 -36.66 -12.45
CA THR A 100 16.67 -36.02 -11.95
C THR A 100 16.52 -34.58 -11.44
N ASP A 101 15.31 -34.01 -11.45
CA ASP A 101 15.16 -32.55 -11.44
C ASP A 101 14.50 -31.92 -10.20
N THR A 102 14.03 -32.69 -9.20
CA THR A 102 13.42 -32.07 -8.01
C THR A 102 13.76 -32.81 -6.72
N VAL A 103 15.02 -32.73 -6.29
CA VAL A 103 15.41 -33.10 -4.93
C VAL A 103 15.11 -31.90 -4.04
N PHE A 104 14.13 -32.04 -3.15
CA PHE A 104 13.91 -31.06 -2.09
C PHE A 104 14.98 -31.28 -1.02
N ASP A 105 15.91 -30.34 -0.87
CA ASP A 105 16.84 -30.42 0.26
C ASP A 105 16.10 -30.07 1.56
N PRO A 106 16.41 -30.75 2.68
CA PRO A 106 15.87 -30.37 3.98
C PRO A 106 16.29 -28.94 4.34
N LEU A 107 15.42 -28.23 5.04
CA LEU A 107 15.71 -26.92 5.59
C LEU A 107 16.88 -27.00 6.58
N ASP A 108 17.66 -25.92 6.68
CA ASP A 108 18.79 -25.86 7.59
C ASP A 108 18.32 -25.93 9.05
N PRO A 109 18.66 -27.00 9.80
CA PRO A 109 18.24 -27.16 11.19
C PRO A 109 18.84 -26.09 12.11
N ALA A 110 19.90 -25.38 11.69
CA ALA A 110 20.49 -24.28 12.46
C ALA A 110 19.66 -22.99 12.41
N LEU A 111 18.78 -22.85 11.41
CA LEU A 111 18.05 -21.60 11.17
C LEU A 111 16.73 -21.48 11.97
N SER A 112 16.07 -22.59 12.32
CA SER A 112 15.02 -22.64 13.36
C SER A 112 14.45 -24.06 13.48
N PHE A 113 14.72 -24.76 14.57
CA PHE A 113 13.94 -25.95 14.95
C PHE A 113 12.81 -25.51 15.88
N SER A 114 11.67 -25.14 15.32
CA SER A 114 10.52 -24.74 16.11
C SER A 114 9.44 -25.82 16.04
N ASN A 115 9.03 -26.32 17.21
CA ASN A 115 7.85 -27.18 17.38
C ASN A 115 6.54 -26.36 17.39
N GLU A 116 6.59 -25.12 16.89
CA GLU A 116 5.43 -24.25 16.78
C GLU A 116 4.59 -24.62 15.56
N THR A 117 3.28 -24.37 15.68
CA THR A 117 2.37 -24.52 14.55
C THR A 117 2.63 -23.46 13.50
N VAL A 118 2.32 -23.77 12.24
CA VAL A 118 2.37 -22.79 11.15
C VAL A 118 1.51 -21.58 11.47
N GLN A 119 0.37 -21.77 12.14
CA GLN A 119 -0.45 -20.66 12.62
C GLN A 119 0.33 -19.71 13.52
N SER A 120 1.03 -20.23 14.54
CA SER A 120 1.79 -19.38 15.46
C SER A 120 2.93 -18.66 14.74
N LEU A 121 3.63 -19.35 13.83
CA LEU A 121 4.67 -18.73 12.99
C LEU A 121 4.11 -17.59 12.15
N LEU A 122 2.95 -17.79 11.52
CA LEU A 122 2.29 -16.75 10.73
C LEU A 122 1.83 -15.58 11.61
N GLU A 123 1.26 -15.85 12.78
CA GLU A 123 0.87 -14.81 13.74
C GLU A 123 2.08 -13.98 14.21
N GLN A 124 3.24 -14.60 14.39
CA GLN A 124 4.48 -13.89 14.73
C GLN A 124 5.06 -13.07 13.56
N LEU A 125 4.91 -13.56 12.32
CA LEU A 125 5.33 -12.87 11.10
C LEU A 125 4.41 -11.68 10.78
N LEU A 126 3.13 -11.80 11.12
CA LEU A 126 2.15 -10.73 10.96
C LEU A 126 2.31 -9.74 12.10
N ILE A 127 2.85 -8.56 11.79
CA ILE A 127 2.98 -7.48 12.76
C ILE A 127 1.58 -6.99 13.17
N GLU A 128 1.08 -7.50 14.29
CA GLU A 128 -0.26 -7.17 14.81
C GLU A 128 -0.32 -5.74 15.37
N SER A 129 0.77 -5.24 15.95
CA SER A 129 0.94 -3.84 16.28
C SER A 129 2.42 -3.47 16.34
N TRP A 130 2.81 -2.43 15.60
CA TRP A 130 4.03 -1.72 15.92
C TRP A 130 3.79 -1.03 17.27
N LYS A 131 4.43 -1.50 18.34
CA LYS A 131 4.59 -0.73 19.58
C LYS A 131 5.97 -0.07 19.57
N PRO A 132 6.18 0.99 18.77
CA PRO A 132 7.44 1.69 18.82
C PRO A 132 7.55 2.35 20.19
N ASN A 133 8.54 1.96 20.98
CA ASN A 133 9.09 2.82 22.04
C ASN A 133 9.93 3.94 21.40
N ILE A 134 9.39 4.58 20.36
CA ILE A 134 10.08 5.58 19.56
C ILE A 134 9.43 6.91 19.87
N SER A 135 10.23 7.84 20.37
CA SER A 135 9.84 9.24 20.43
C SER A 135 9.81 9.78 19.01
N TYR A 136 8.61 9.94 18.45
CA TYR A 136 8.42 10.58 17.16
C TYR A 136 9.02 11.99 17.14
N ASP A 137 9.02 12.70 18.28
CA ASP A 137 9.68 14.01 18.40
C ASP A 137 11.19 13.94 18.17
N GLN A 138 11.89 12.94 18.72
CA GLN A 138 13.31 12.75 18.46
C GLN A 138 13.59 12.34 17.01
N TYR A 139 12.73 11.50 16.44
CA TYR A 139 12.85 11.07 15.05
C TYR A 139 12.66 12.24 14.07
N TYR A 140 11.59 13.03 14.25
CA TYR A 140 11.30 14.18 13.39
C TYR A 140 12.27 15.34 13.62
N SER A 141 12.74 15.59 14.84
CA SER A 141 13.78 16.62 15.07
C SER A 141 15.13 16.25 14.45
N SER A 142 15.48 14.96 14.39
CA SER A 142 16.69 14.48 13.73
C SER A 142 16.56 14.41 12.20
N CYS A 143 15.35 14.18 11.69
CA CYS A 143 15.08 14.03 10.27
C CYS A 143 14.47 15.29 9.61
N ALA A 144 14.31 16.39 10.36
CA ALA A 144 13.78 17.64 9.82
C ALA A 144 14.79 18.23 8.81
N PRO A 145 14.45 18.30 7.52
CA PRO A 145 15.34 18.91 6.55
C PRO A 145 15.49 20.40 6.85
N ILE A 146 16.72 20.92 6.81
CA ILE A 146 17.02 22.35 7.01
C ILE A 146 16.32 23.21 5.95
N SER A 147 16.08 22.65 4.77
CA SER A 147 15.33 23.30 3.70
C SER A 147 14.57 22.26 2.88
N CYS A 148 13.30 22.53 2.59
CA CYS A 148 12.51 21.72 1.68
C CYS A 148 12.70 22.24 0.27
N THR A 149 13.12 21.36 -0.64
CA THR A 149 13.10 21.63 -2.08
C THR A 149 12.08 20.71 -2.73
N TYR A 150 11.26 21.26 -3.60
CA TYR A 150 10.33 20.48 -4.41
C TYR A 150 10.72 20.66 -5.88
N SER A 151 10.85 19.54 -6.58
CA SER A 151 11.02 19.52 -8.03
C SER A 151 9.67 19.25 -8.67
N ILE A 152 9.19 20.17 -9.50
CA ILE A 152 7.99 19.93 -10.32
C ILE A 152 8.40 19.01 -11.47
N LEU A 153 8.15 17.72 -11.30
CA LEU A 153 8.41 16.69 -12.31
C LEU A 153 7.17 16.57 -13.20
N GLY A 154 7.05 17.46 -14.19
CA GLY A 154 5.97 17.42 -15.16
C GLY A 154 6.27 18.31 -16.36
N ARG A 155 5.96 17.84 -17.57
CA ARG A 155 5.94 18.72 -18.75
C ARG A 155 4.75 19.66 -18.59
N PRO A 156 4.95 20.99 -18.59
CA PRO A 156 3.82 21.92 -18.53
C PRO A 156 2.93 21.71 -19.75
N ASP A 157 1.62 21.72 -19.52
CA ASP A 157 0.63 21.66 -20.60
C ASP A 157 0.85 22.83 -21.57
N ILE A 158 0.66 22.59 -22.87
CA ILE A 158 0.75 23.61 -23.91
C ILE A 158 -0.21 24.77 -23.58
N TRP A 159 -1.40 24.48 -23.03
CA TRP A 159 -2.34 25.51 -22.60
C TRP A 159 -1.84 26.37 -21.44
N TYR A 160 -1.04 25.79 -20.54
CA TYR A 160 -0.40 26.53 -19.45
C TYR A 160 0.67 27.51 -19.98
N ILE A 161 1.45 27.11 -20.99
CA ILE A 161 2.44 27.99 -21.61
C ILE A 161 1.75 29.15 -22.33
N VAL A 162 0.71 28.86 -23.12
CA VAL A 162 -0.01 29.88 -23.89
C VAL A 162 -0.69 30.90 -22.98
N SER A 163 -1.38 30.45 -21.93
CA SER A 163 -2.02 31.35 -20.95
C SER A 163 -1.00 32.23 -20.23
N THR A 164 0.16 31.68 -19.85
CA THR A 164 1.24 32.45 -19.21
C THR A 164 1.77 33.56 -20.13
N LEU A 165 1.92 33.31 -21.44
CA LEU A 165 2.37 34.33 -22.40
C LEU A 165 1.37 35.48 -22.53
N PHE A 166 0.07 35.18 -22.60
CA PHE A 166 -0.97 36.21 -22.63
C PHE A 166 -0.98 37.05 -21.36
N VAL A 167 -0.81 36.42 -20.19
CA VAL A 167 -0.72 37.11 -18.91
C VAL A 167 0.49 38.04 -18.86
N VAL A 168 1.69 37.57 -19.25
CA VAL A 168 2.91 38.37 -19.23
C VAL A 168 2.81 39.55 -20.19
N TYR A 169 2.33 39.33 -21.41
CA TYR A 169 2.16 40.39 -22.41
C TYR A 169 1.13 41.43 -21.96
N GLY A 170 0.00 40.97 -21.43
CA GLY A 170 -1.06 41.82 -20.89
C GLY A 170 -0.57 42.65 -19.71
N ALA A 171 0.10 42.03 -18.75
CA ALA A 171 0.64 42.72 -17.58
C ALA A 171 1.69 43.76 -17.97
N LEU A 172 2.62 43.42 -18.87
CA LEU A 172 3.66 44.35 -19.30
C LEU A 172 3.08 45.58 -20.02
N THR A 173 2.14 45.37 -20.93
CA THR A 173 1.52 46.45 -21.70
C THR A 173 0.69 47.37 -20.80
N THR A 174 -0.12 46.79 -19.91
CA THR A 174 -0.98 47.55 -18.99
C THR A 174 -0.16 48.33 -17.97
N THR A 175 0.85 47.72 -17.35
CA THR A 175 1.73 48.41 -16.38
C THR A 175 2.51 49.55 -17.03
N LEU A 176 3.04 49.36 -18.24
CA LEU A 176 3.77 50.43 -18.94
C LEU A 176 2.88 51.64 -19.22
N ASN A 177 1.64 51.43 -19.70
CA ASN A 177 0.69 52.51 -19.97
C ASN A 177 0.30 53.28 -18.71
N ILE A 178 0.13 52.58 -17.58
CA ILE A 178 -0.13 53.21 -16.27
C ILE A 178 1.07 54.08 -15.87
N ILE A 179 2.28 53.55 -15.98
CA ILE A 179 3.51 54.28 -15.62
C ILE A 179 3.69 55.54 -16.49
N ILE A 180 3.50 55.43 -17.82
CA ILE A 180 3.58 56.59 -18.73
C ILE A 180 2.56 57.67 -18.37
N SER A 181 1.33 57.26 -18.05
CA SER A 181 0.27 58.20 -17.64
C SER A 181 0.60 58.92 -16.33
N ILE A 182 1.18 58.21 -15.37
CA ILE A 182 1.62 58.79 -14.09
C ILE A 182 2.78 59.77 -14.31
N ILE A 183 3.80 59.39 -15.12
CA ILE A 183 4.97 60.24 -15.39
C ILE A 183 4.54 61.54 -16.10
N THR A 184 3.68 61.44 -17.11
CA THR A 184 3.18 62.60 -17.85
C THR A 184 2.35 63.52 -16.96
N TYR A 185 1.47 62.96 -16.11
CA TYR A 185 0.70 63.72 -15.12
C TYR A 185 1.58 64.46 -14.11
N ILE A 186 2.60 63.77 -13.55
CA ILE A 186 3.56 64.38 -12.62
C ILE A 186 4.36 65.49 -13.32
N GLY A 187 4.86 65.24 -14.53
CA GLY A 187 5.59 66.23 -15.33
C GLY A 187 4.75 67.48 -15.61
N TYR A 188 3.49 67.29 -16.00
CA TYR A 188 2.54 68.39 -16.21
C TYR A 188 2.30 69.18 -14.91
N ARG A 189 2.08 68.49 -13.79
CA ARG A 189 1.86 69.12 -12.47
C ARG A 189 3.07 69.95 -12.02
N ILE A 190 4.29 69.44 -12.23
CA ILE A 190 5.53 70.16 -11.91
C ILE A 190 5.69 71.41 -12.81
N ALA A 191 5.46 71.28 -14.12
CA ALA A 191 5.56 72.39 -15.06
C ALA A 191 4.55 73.50 -14.76
N ARG A 192 3.31 73.13 -14.41
CA ARG A 192 2.26 74.05 -13.97
C ARG A 192 2.66 74.80 -12.69
N ASN A 193 3.12 74.08 -11.67
CA ASN A 193 3.57 74.71 -10.41
C ASN A 193 4.77 75.65 -10.63
N ARG A 194 5.66 75.35 -11.59
CA ARG A 194 6.75 76.27 -11.97
C ARG A 194 6.23 77.53 -12.66
N ARG A 195 5.25 77.42 -13.57
CA ARG A 195 4.60 78.60 -14.21
C ARG A 195 3.91 79.50 -13.19
N GLU A 196 3.15 78.94 -12.25
CA GLU A 196 2.46 79.72 -11.21
C GLU A 196 3.44 80.44 -10.26
N ARG A 197 4.61 79.84 -9.95
CA ARG A 197 5.67 80.54 -9.19
C ARG A 197 6.32 81.70 -9.95
N VAL A 198 6.55 81.56 -11.25
CA VAL A 198 7.15 82.64 -12.07
C VAL A 198 6.22 83.84 -12.17
N ILE A 199 4.91 83.62 -12.35
CA ILE A 199 3.91 84.69 -12.45
C ILE A 199 3.77 85.47 -11.13
N ASN A 200 3.76 84.79 -9.98
CA ASN A 200 3.67 85.45 -8.67
C ASN A 200 4.89 86.32 -8.34
N VAL A 201 6.09 85.92 -8.78
CA VAL A 201 7.33 86.71 -8.58
C VAL A 201 7.34 87.96 -9.48
N THR A 202 6.79 87.88 -10.69
CA THR A 202 6.67 89.04 -11.58
C THR A 202 5.59 90.04 -11.17
N VAL A 203 4.52 89.60 -10.51
CA VAL A 203 3.44 90.51 -10.03
C VAL A 203 3.84 91.25 -8.75
N ALA A 204 4.71 90.67 -7.91
CA ALA A 204 5.21 91.32 -6.70
C ALA A 204 6.27 92.42 -6.95
N THR A 205 6.76 92.59 -8.18
CA THR A 205 7.87 93.52 -8.50
C THR A 205 7.46 94.80 -9.25
N VAL A 206 6.16 95.10 -9.35
CA VAL A 206 5.68 96.36 -9.96
C VAL A 206 4.83 97.15 -8.96
N LEU A 207 5.49 97.81 -8.02
CA LEU A 207 4.96 98.95 -7.27
C LEU A 207 6.08 99.99 -7.17
N PRO A 208 6.04 101.11 -7.92
CA PRO A 208 7.05 102.15 -7.79
C PRO A 208 6.75 103.00 -6.54
N GLU A 209 7.53 102.78 -5.48
CA GLU A 209 7.69 103.72 -4.39
C GLU A 209 8.76 104.77 -4.75
N HIS A 210 8.38 106.03 -4.58
CA HIS A 210 9.19 107.21 -4.25
C HIS A 210 10.22 107.76 -5.26
N LEU A 211 9.94 108.99 -5.72
CA LEU A 211 10.93 110.06 -5.78
C LEU A 211 10.49 111.23 -4.87
N ASN A 212 11.44 111.63 -4.02
CA ASN A 212 11.34 112.51 -2.86
C ASN A 212 11.17 113.99 -3.21
N GLY A 213 10.72 114.75 -2.20
CA GLY A 213 10.57 116.20 -2.26
C GLY A 213 11.87 117.01 -2.31
N VAL A 214 11.70 118.22 -2.84
CA VAL A 214 12.19 119.52 -2.35
C VAL A 214 11.04 120.50 -2.54
#